data_AF-A0A060WNG6-F1
#
_entry.id   AF-A0A060WNG6-F1
#
_cell.length_a   1.000
_cell.length_b   1.000
_cell.length_c   1.000
_cell.angle_alpha   90.00
_cell.angle_beta   90.00
_cell.angle_gamma   90.00
#
_symmetry.space_group_name_H-M   'P 1'
#
loop_
_entity.id
_entity.type
_entity.pdbx_description
1 polymer ?
#
loop_
_entity_poly.entity_id
_entity_poly.type
_entity_poly.pdbx_seq_one_letter_code
_entity_poly.pdbx_strand_id
1 'polypeptide(L)'
;MVSEYQEKYPAYCTTVVRAAKKLKNEYQPMEGKISNMTTFRSDYVAHEVTQRPPKVTKLYVPPDGRMRHSSTYVRDYPTHPVQKHIMTKPDGYHPPTAKMVAQSLYKEDFRAWQIQKVQPYRTRDNLKLNNSKFEVTTTYQDEFCYKGPAEARERFKPAPDAPETLPFDGATNYQTQYMSHPV
;
A
#
# COMPACT_ATOMS: atom_id res chain seq x y z
N MET A 1 -70.14 93.65 132.76
CA MET A 1 -69.57 93.99 131.44
C MET A 1 -68.90 92.74 130.90
N VAL A 2 -69.46 92.13 129.86
CA VAL A 2 -68.83 91.02 129.14
C VAL A 2 -68.52 91.56 127.74
N SER A 3 -67.27 91.39 127.30
CA SER A 3 -66.76 92.05 126.11
C SER A 3 -67.32 91.42 124.83
N GLU A 4 -67.38 92.22 123.76
CA GLU A 4 -67.78 91.78 122.41
C GLU A 4 -67.01 90.52 121.96
N TYR A 5 -65.79 90.33 122.47
CA TYR A 5 -64.95 89.17 122.23
C TYR A 5 -65.59 87.85 122.72
N GLN A 6 -66.20 87.84 123.91
CA GLN A 6 -66.83 86.64 124.47
C GLN A 6 -68.16 86.30 123.79
N GLU A 7 -68.86 87.28 123.22
CA GLU A 7 -70.02 87.02 122.37
C GLU A 7 -69.61 86.47 121.00
N LYS A 8 -68.55 87.02 120.40
CA LYS A 8 -68.14 86.64 119.05
C LYS A 8 -67.47 85.26 118.96
N TYR A 9 -66.90 84.75 120.05
CA TYR A 9 -66.14 83.49 120.02
C TYR A 9 -66.50 82.54 121.17
N PRO A 10 -67.71 81.94 121.20
CA PRO A 10 -67.96 80.78 122.05
C PRO A 10 -67.08 79.60 121.60
N ALA A 11 -66.60 78.80 122.55
CA ALA A 11 -65.81 77.61 122.25
C ALA A 11 -66.67 76.63 121.40
N TYR A 12 -66.28 76.44 120.14
CA TYR A 12 -66.99 75.59 119.20
C TYR A 12 -67.05 74.14 119.72
N CYS A 13 -68.27 73.60 119.80
CA CYS A 13 -68.53 72.19 120.09
C CYS A 13 -67.87 71.32 119.01
N THR A 14 -67.02 70.37 119.41
CA THR A 14 -66.46 69.35 118.54
C THR A 14 -67.59 68.50 117.97
N THR A 15 -67.94 68.76 116.71
CA THR A 15 -68.90 67.96 115.96
C THR A 15 -68.41 66.53 115.83
N VAL A 16 -69.31 65.57 116.07
CA VAL A 16 -69.08 64.12 115.90
C VAL A 16 -68.40 63.86 114.55
N VAL A 17 -67.19 63.32 114.58
CA VAL A 17 -66.46 62.95 113.36
C VAL A 17 -67.25 61.83 112.68
N ARG A 18 -67.85 62.14 111.52
CA ARG A 18 -68.47 61.12 110.66
C ARG A 18 -67.40 60.11 110.28
N ALA A 19 -67.59 58.84 110.64
CA ALA A 19 -66.71 57.77 110.21
C ALA A 19 -66.68 57.71 108.67
N ALA A 20 -65.52 57.96 108.08
CA ALA A 20 -65.34 57.89 106.64
C ALA A 20 -65.58 56.45 106.17
N LYS A 21 -66.61 56.25 105.33
CA LYS A 21 -66.89 54.97 104.68
C LYS A 21 -65.81 54.75 103.61
N LYS A 22 -64.62 54.30 104.03
CA LYS A 22 -63.60 53.84 103.08
C LYS A 22 -64.13 52.57 102.42
N LEU A 23 -64.12 52.54 101.09
CA LEU A 23 -64.39 51.30 100.35
C LEU A 23 -63.34 50.27 100.78
N LYS A 24 -63.78 49.15 101.35
CA LYS A 24 -62.93 47.98 101.54
C LYS A 24 -62.81 47.33 100.17
N ASN A 25 -61.66 47.45 99.52
CA ASN A 25 -61.38 46.74 98.27
C ASN A 25 -61.09 45.27 98.61
N GLU A 26 -62.13 44.50 98.90
CA GLU A 26 -62.05 43.05 98.99
C GLU A 26 -61.90 42.49 97.56
N TYR A 27 -60.83 41.74 97.32
CA TYR A 27 -60.59 41.08 96.04
C TYR A 27 -61.70 40.04 95.81
N GLN A 28 -62.57 40.31 94.84
CA GLN A 28 -63.54 39.35 94.34
C GLN A 28 -62.84 38.53 93.24
N PRO A 29 -62.50 37.24 93.44
CA PRO A 29 -62.02 36.42 92.34
C PRO A 29 -63.10 36.36 91.25
N MET A 30 -62.72 36.53 89.99
CA MET A 30 -63.63 36.34 88.86
C MET A 30 -64.07 34.87 88.84
N GLU A 31 -65.28 34.60 89.35
CA GLU A 31 -65.90 33.29 89.22
C GLU A 31 -66.57 33.16 87.84
N GLY A 32 -65.93 32.40 86.97
CA GLY A 32 -66.44 32.03 85.66
C GLY A 32 -65.50 31.05 84.97
N LYS A 33 -66.06 29.97 84.40
CA LYS A 33 -65.27 29.08 83.54
C LYS A 33 -64.96 29.85 82.25
N ILE A 34 -63.69 30.03 81.94
CA ILE A 34 -63.28 30.63 80.67
C ILE A 34 -63.75 29.73 79.51
N SER A 35 -64.27 30.33 78.44
CA SER A 35 -64.73 29.58 77.27
C SER A 35 -63.52 29.04 76.51
N ASN A 36 -63.49 27.74 76.26
CA ASN A 36 -62.42 27.06 75.52
C ASN A 36 -62.64 27.11 73.99
N MET A 37 -63.54 27.98 73.53
CA MET A 37 -63.90 28.15 72.13
C MET A 37 -63.09 29.30 71.54
N THR A 38 -62.11 28.92 70.73
CA THR A 38 -61.28 29.87 69.98
C THR A 38 -61.92 30.14 68.62
N THR A 39 -61.59 31.27 68.00
CA THR A 39 -62.03 31.61 66.63
C THR A 39 -61.71 30.49 65.63
N PHE A 40 -60.56 29.85 65.77
CA PHE A 40 -60.21 28.70 64.94
C PHE A 40 -61.21 27.54 65.07
N ARG A 41 -61.65 27.21 66.29
CA ARG A 41 -62.62 26.12 66.52
C ARG A 41 -64.02 26.46 66.02
N SER A 42 -64.42 27.74 66.03
CA SER A 42 -65.71 28.16 65.48
C SER A 42 -65.68 28.22 63.95
N ASP A 43 -64.57 28.68 63.37
CA ASP A 43 -64.53 29.06 61.96
C ASP A 43 -64.16 27.88 61.05
N TYR A 44 -63.41 26.90 61.57
CA TYR A 44 -62.96 25.73 60.80
C TYR A 44 -63.69 24.47 61.25
N VAL A 45 -64.94 24.35 60.80
CA VAL A 45 -65.77 23.14 60.98
C VAL A 45 -65.80 22.36 59.67
N ALA A 46 -65.85 21.02 59.76
CA ALA A 46 -65.98 20.18 58.58
C ALA A 46 -67.30 20.50 57.84
N HIS A 47 -67.19 20.98 56.60
CA HIS A 47 -68.34 21.20 55.72
C HIS A 47 -68.66 19.92 54.94
N GLU A 48 -69.94 19.65 54.72
CA GLU A 48 -70.37 18.56 53.85
C GLU A 48 -69.94 18.83 52.40
N VAL A 49 -69.13 17.92 51.85
CA VAL A 49 -68.66 18.01 50.46
C VAL A 49 -69.54 17.11 49.58
N THR A 50 -70.35 17.73 48.72
CA THR A 50 -71.11 17.00 47.71
C THR A 50 -70.25 16.75 46.46
N GLN A 51 -70.44 15.59 45.82
CA GLN A 51 -69.76 15.29 44.56
C GLN A 51 -70.26 16.21 43.46
N ARG A 52 -69.34 16.75 42.65
CA ARG A 52 -69.72 17.53 41.47
C ARG A 52 -70.48 16.63 40.49
N PRO A 53 -71.59 17.11 39.90
CA PRO A 53 -72.29 16.34 38.88
C PRO A 53 -71.34 16.07 37.70
N PRO A 54 -71.41 14.86 37.08
CA PRO A 54 -70.55 14.53 35.95
C PRO A 54 -70.82 15.47 34.78
N LYS A 55 -69.75 15.92 34.13
CA LYS A 55 -69.85 16.74 32.92
C LYS A 55 -70.44 15.89 31.80
N VAL A 56 -71.60 16.28 31.28
CA VAL A 56 -72.20 15.61 30.11
C VAL A 56 -71.36 15.93 28.88
N THR A 57 -70.63 14.94 28.38
CA THR A 57 -69.90 15.04 27.11
C THR A 57 -70.90 14.84 25.97
N LYS A 58 -71.10 15.87 25.14
CA LYS A 58 -71.87 15.72 23.90
C LYS A 58 -71.07 14.84 22.94
N LEU A 59 -71.71 13.79 22.41
CA LEU A 59 -71.12 12.97 21.34
C LEU A 59 -70.92 13.83 20.10
N TYR A 60 -69.75 13.71 19.47
CA TYR A 60 -69.47 14.37 18.21
C TYR A 60 -70.35 13.79 17.10
N VAL A 61 -71.08 14.65 16.40
CA VAL A 61 -71.82 14.29 15.19
C VAL A 61 -70.98 14.81 14.00
N PRO A 62 -70.40 13.93 13.17
CA PRO A 62 -69.69 14.36 11.99
C PRO A 62 -70.64 15.09 11.04
N PRO A 63 -70.20 16.19 10.39
CA PRO A 63 -70.99 16.85 9.38
C PRO A 63 -71.28 15.89 8.22
N ASP A 64 -72.51 15.92 7.71
CA ASP A 64 -72.88 15.14 6.54
C ASP A 64 -72.25 15.75 5.28
N GLY A 65 -71.65 14.90 4.44
CA GLY A 65 -70.95 15.30 3.24
C GLY A 65 -69.65 14.55 2.99
N ARG A 66 -69.48 14.05 1.76
CA ARG A 66 -68.22 13.45 1.32
C ARG A 66 -67.28 14.55 0.83
N MET A 67 -66.08 14.63 1.41
CA MET A 67 -65.03 15.51 0.90
C MET A 67 -64.62 15.11 -0.52
N ARG A 68 -64.49 16.08 -1.44
CA ARG A 68 -64.02 15.85 -2.80
C ARG A 68 -62.50 15.66 -2.80
N HIS A 69 -62.04 14.40 -2.88
CA HIS A 69 -60.61 14.04 -2.88
C HIS A 69 -59.92 14.13 -4.25
N SER A 70 -60.54 14.73 -5.27
CA SER A 70 -59.92 14.90 -6.59
C SER A 70 -59.17 16.23 -6.65
N SER A 71 -57.86 16.17 -6.90
CA SER A 71 -57.06 17.37 -7.19
C SER A 71 -57.36 17.91 -8.60
N THR A 72 -57.00 19.17 -8.85
CA THR A 72 -57.02 19.76 -10.19
C THR A 72 -56.11 19.00 -11.15
N TYR A 73 -54.97 18.50 -10.67
CA TYR A 73 -54.04 17.70 -11.45
C TYR A 73 -54.70 16.48 -12.12
N VAL A 74 -55.47 15.69 -11.37
CA VAL A 74 -56.16 14.50 -11.91
C VAL A 74 -57.24 14.90 -12.94
N ARG A 75 -57.87 16.06 -12.77
CA ARG A 75 -58.89 16.56 -13.70
C ARG A 75 -58.27 17.09 -14.99
N ASP A 76 -57.17 17.82 -14.88
CA ASP A 76 -56.62 18.62 -15.97
C ASP A 76 -55.56 17.84 -16.77
N TYR A 77 -54.99 16.76 -16.22
CA TYR A 77 -53.97 15.93 -16.87
C TYR A 77 -54.35 14.43 -16.94
N PRO A 78 -55.36 14.04 -17.74
CA PRO A 78 -55.64 12.63 -17.99
C PRO A 78 -54.53 11.99 -18.84
N THR A 79 -54.31 10.69 -18.66
CA THR A 79 -53.39 9.92 -19.50
C THR A 79 -53.98 9.73 -20.89
N HIS A 80 -53.36 10.33 -21.90
CA HIS A 80 -53.75 10.13 -23.29
C HIS A 80 -53.00 8.93 -23.89
N PRO A 81 -53.67 8.07 -24.69
CA PRO A 81 -52.99 7.01 -25.41
C PRO A 81 -52.00 7.62 -26.41
N VAL A 82 -50.71 7.33 -26.25
CA VAL A 82 -49.67 7.77 -27.18
C VAL A 82 -49.78 6.95 -28.45
N GLN A 83 -50.10 7.59 -29.58
CA GLN A 83 -49.96 6.94 -30.88
C GLN A 83 -48.49 6.65 -31.13
N LYS A 84 -48.15 5.38 -31.35
CA LYS A 84 -46.79 5.00 -31.74
C LYS A 84 -46.54 5.57 -33.13
N HIS A 85 -45.59 6.51 -33.22
CA HIS A 85 -45.16 7.02 -34.52
C HIS A 85 -44.49 5.87 -35.29
N ILE A 86 -45.13 5.41 -36.36
CA ILE A 86 -44.54 4.42 -37.26
C ILE A 86 -43.55 5.19 -38.14
N MET A 87 -42.27 5.13 -37.78
CA MET A 87 -41.21 5.57 -38.68
C MET A 87 -41.23 4.66 -39.91
N THR A 88 -41.76 5.16 -41.02
CA THR A 88 -41.65 4.48 -42.31
C THR A 88 -40.19 4.60 -42.72
N LYS A 89 -39.43 3.51 -42.61
CA LYS A 89 -38.05 3.48 -43.13
C LYS A 89 -38.14 3.70 -44.64
N PRO A 90 -37.30 4.58 -45.22
CA PRO A 90 -37.20 4.65 -46.68
C PRO A 90 -36.78 3.28 -47.21
N ASP A 91 -37.20 2.97 -48.42
CA ASP A 91 -36.80 1.75 -49.10
C ASP A 91 -35.26 1.66 -49.12
N GLY A 92 -34.75 0.45 -48.88
CA GLY A 92 -33.32 0.23 -48.71
C GLY A 92 -32.54 0.66 -49.93
N TYR A 93 -31.28 1.06 -49.75
CA TYR A 93 -30.40 1.35 -50.89
C TYR A 93 -30.22 0.08 -51.75
N HIS A 94 -30.56 0.18 -53.04
CA HIS A 94 -30.31 -0.88 -54.02
C HIS A 94 -29.02 -0.57 -54.79
N PRO A 95 -27.92 -1.29 -54.56
CA PRO A 95 -26.70 -1.08 -55.32
C PRO A 95 -26.92 -1.49 -56.79
N PRO A 96 -26.33 -0.75 -57.75
CA PRO A 96 -26.40 -1.11 -59.15
C PRO A 96 -25.77 -2.49 -59.40
N THR A 97 -26.49 -3.35 -60.13
CA THR A 97 -26.05 -4.72 -60.45
C THR A 97 -24.92 -4.75 -61.49
N ALA A 98 -24.75 -3.68 -62.26
CA ALA A 98 -23.72 -3.58 -63.27
C ALA A 98 -22.33 -3.39 -62.65
N LYS A 99 -21.34 -4.15 -63.14
CA LYS A 99 -19.95 -4.01 -62.72
C LYS A 99 -19.36 -2.73 -63.35
N MET A 100 -18.80 -1.87 -62.52
CA MET A 100 -18.01 -0.73 -62.99
C MET A 100 -16.66 -1.24 -63.53
N VAL A 101 -16.37 -0.99 -64.81
CA VAL A 101 -15.05 -1.29 -65.40
C VAL A 101 -14.09 -0.18 -65.03
N ALA A 102 -13.33 -0.38 -63.94
CA ALA A 102 -12.33 0.56 -63.47
C ALA A 102 -10.96 0.32 -64.14
N GLN A 103 -10.85 0.63 -65.43
CA GLN A 103 -9.57 0.65 -66.15
C GLN A 103 -9.16 2.11 -66.35
N SER A 104 -8.09 2.52 -65.68
CA SER A 104 -7.49 3.85 -65.87
C SER A 104 -6.45 3.80 -66.99
N LEU A 105 -6.31 4.92 -67.70
CA LEU A 105 -5.28 5.11 -68.74
C LEU A 105 -3.88 4.76 -68.23
N TYR A 106 -3.57 5.12 -66.98
CA TYR A 106 -2.30 4.80 -66.33
C TYR A 106 -1.99 3.29 -66.31
N LYS A 107 -2.99 2.45 -66.02
CA LYS A 107 -2.81 1.00 -65.96
C LYS A 107 -2.58 0.38 -67.34
N GLU A 108 -3.12 1.00 -68.38
CA GLU A 108 -2.94 0.58 -69.78
C GLU A 108 -1.58 1.01 -70.32
N ASP A 109 -1.17 2.25 -70.04
CA ASP A 109 0.07 2.86 -70.56
C ASP A 109 1.33 2.33 -69.85
N PHE A 110 1.25 2.10 -68.53
CA PHE A 110 2.40 1.71 -67.71
C PHE A 110 2.36 0.23 -67.32
N ARG A 111 2.34 -0.65 -68.33
CA ARG A 111 2.50 -2.09 -68.11
C ARG A 111 3.96 -2.52 -68.07
N ALA A 112 4.25 -3.61 -67.37
CA ALA A 112 5.57 -4.22 -67.38
C ALA A 112 5.91 -4.72 -68.79
N TRP A 113 6.81 -4.03 -69.48
CA TRP A 113 7.32 -4.45 -70.79
C TRP A 113 8.31 -5.61 -70.61
N GLN A 114 8.18 -6.65 -71.42
CA GLN A 114 9.16 -7.73 -71.46
C GLN A 114 10.42 -7.23 -72.17
N ILE A 115 11.41 -6.81 -71.37
CA ILE A 115 12.72 -6.40 -71.87
C ILE A 115 13.54 -7.67 -72.12
N GLN A 116 14.07 -7.83 -73.34
CA GLN A 116 15.01 -8.90 -73.64
C GLN A 116 16.32 -8.66 -72.88
N LYS A 117 16.76 -9.64 -72.09
CA LYS A 117 18.04 -9.56 -71.37
C LYS A 117 19.20 -9.59 -72.38
N VAL A 118 19.88 -8.46 -72.53
CA VAL A 118 21.10 -8.37 -73.32
C VAL A 118 22.21 -9.08 -72.55
N GLN A 119 22.86 -10.05 -73.20
CA GLN A 119 24.05 -10.69 -72.62
C GLN A 119 25.21 -9.69 -72.61
N PRO A 120 25.96 -9.56 -71.50
CA PRO A 120 27.11 -8.69 -71.46
C PRO A 120 28.14 -9.15 -72.49
N TYR A 121 28.67 -8.21 -73.28
CA TYR A 121 29.74 -8.49 -74.22
C TYR A 121 31.01 -8.87 -73.43
N ARG A 122 31.34 -10.16 -73.43
CA ARG A 122 32.56 -10.69 -72.82
C ARG A 122 33.42 -11.34 -73.89
N THR A 123 34.66 -10.87 -74.01
CA THR A 123 35.70 -11.57 -74.78
C THR A 123 36.08 -12.85 -74.04
N ARG A 124 36.24 -13.96 -74.74
CA ARG A 124 36.76 -15.20 -74.12
C ARG A 124 38.21 -14.98 -73.68
N ASP A 125 38.58 -15.48 -72.50
CA ASP A 125 39.98 -15.47 -72.06
C ASP A 125 40.83 -16.34 -72.99
N ASN A 126 41.91 -15.76 -73.52
CA ASN A 126 42.82 -16.40 -74.47
C ASN A 126 44.12 -16.90 -73.81
N LEU A 127 44.20 -16.91 -72.48
CA LEU A 127 45.42 -17.28 -71.76
C LEU A 127 45.68 -18.79 -71.89
N LYS A 128 46.81 -19.15 -72.51
CA LYS A 128 47.32 -20.53 -72.57
C LYS A 128 48.55 -20.64 -71.68
N LEU A 129 48.42 -21.28 -70.52
CA LEU A 129 49.58 -21.59 -69.67
C LEU A 129 50.33 -22.80 -70.23
N ASN A 130 51.65 -22.75 -70.18
CA ASN A 130 52.51 -23.90 -70.43
C ASN A 130 52.45 -24.84 -69.22
N ASN A 131 52.23 -26.13 -69.47
CA ASN A 131 52.14 -27.17 -68.43
C ASN A 131 53.44 -27.98 -68.29
N SER A 132 54.57 -27.42 -68.75
CA SER A 132 55.89 -28.06 -68.58
C SER A 132 56.24 -28.18 -67.11
N LYS A 133 56.68 -29.36 -66.68
CA LYS A 133 57.14 -29.60 -65.31
C LYS A 133 58.40 -28.77 -65.06
N PHE A 134 58.44 -28.08 -63.92
CA PHE A 134 59.63 -27.36 -63.47
C PHE A 134 60.58 -28.37 -62.79
N GLU A 135 61.82 -28.47 -63.25
CA GLU A 135 62.83 -29.31 -62.61
C GLU A 135 63.39 -28.56 -61.40
N VAL A 136 63.15 -29.10 -60.20
CA VAL A 136 63.53 -28.50 -58.92
C VAL A 136 64.64 -29.34 -58.30
N THR A 137 65.84 -29.27 -58.84
CA THR A 137 67.04 -29.76 -58.17
C THR A 137 67.94 -28.58 -57.88
N THR A 138 68.30 -28.41 -56.61
CA THR A 138 69.24 -27.37 -56.18
C THR A 138 70.63 -27.97 -56.11
N THR A 139 71.66 -27.15 -56.36
CA THR A 139 73.07 -27.59 -56.35
C THR A 139 73.46 -28.32 -55.07
N TYR A 140 72.90 -27.92 -53.93
CA TYR A 140 73.11 -28.59 -52.65
C TYR A 140 72.68 -30.06 -52.65
N GLN A 141 71.51 -30.37 -53.24
CA GLN A 141 70.99 -31.74 -53.29
C GLN A 141 71.88 -32.65 -54.14
N ASP A 142 72.48 -32.10 -55.19
CA ASP A 142 73.41 -32.84 -56.06
C ASP A 142 74.79 -33.03 -55.39
N GLU A 143 75.31 -32.00 -54.73
CA GLU A 143 76.66 -32.02 -54.16
C GLU A 143 76.75 -32.90 -52.89
N PHE A 144 75.77 -32.78 -51.99
CA PHE A 144 75.81 -33.37 -50.64
C PHE A 144 75.01 -34.68 -50.53
N CYS A 145 75.16 -35.58 -51.50
CA CYS A 145 74.61 -36.93 -51.38
C CYS A 145 75.54 -37.87 -50.59
N TYR A 146 74.97 -38.92 -49.99
CA TYR A 146 75.72 -39.92 -49.22
C TYR A 146 76.78 -40.61 -50.06
N LYS A 147 78.06 -40.53 -49.66
CA LYS A 147 79.20 -41.05 -50.42
C LYS A 147 79.65 -42.46 -49.99
N GLY A 148 78.86 -43.15 -49.15
CA GLY A 148 79.20 -44.48 -48.62
C GLY A 148 79.85 -44.44 -47.23
N PRO A 149 79.99 -45.61 -46.57
CA PRO A 149 80.66 -45.72 -45.27
C PRO A 149 82.18 -45.55 -45.42
N ALA A 150 82.81 -44.84 -44.48
CA ALA A 150 84.25 -44.67 -44.46
C ALA A 150 84.96 -45.99 -44.12
N GLU A 151 86.04 -46.32 -44.84
CA GLU A 151 86.81 -47.54 -44.59
C GLU A 151 87.53 -47.50 -43.23
N ALA A 152 87.41 -48.58 -42.46
CA ALA A 152 88.08 -48.73 -41.18
C ALA A 152 89.56 -49.04 -41.38
N ARG A 153 90.45 -48.29 -40.71
CA ARG A 153 91.90 -48.50 -40.78
C ARG A 153 92.35 -49.76 -40.04
N GLU A 154 93.35 -50.45 -40.59
CA GLU A 154 93.97 -51.63 -39.97
C GLU A 154 94.84 -51.28 -38.74
N ARG A 155 94.95 -52.23 -37.82
CA ARG A 155 95.61 -52.09 -36.51
C ARG A 155 96.98 -52.78 -36.49
N PHE A 156 98.05 -52.01 -36.27
CA PHE A 156 99.46 -52.45 -36.32
C PHE A 156 100.05 -52.79 -34.93
N LYS A 157 99.49 -53.78 -34.20
CA LYS A 157 100.10 -54.21 -32.93
C LYS A 157 101.03 -55.42 -33.14
N PRO A 158 102.28 -55.40 -32.63
CA PRO A 158 103.22 -56.53 -32.77
C PRO A 158 102.81 -57.73 -31.90
N ALA A 159 103.20 -58.94 -32.33
CA ALA A 159 103.02 -60.18 -31.58
C ALA A 159 104.13 -60.35 -30.52
N PRO A 160 103.87 -61.05 -29.40
CA PRO A 160 104.87 -61.25 -28.34
C PRO A 160 105.91 -62.34 -28.69
N ASP A 161 107.17 -62.11 -28.30
CA ASP A 161 108.30 -63.04 -28.50
C ASP A 161 108.28 -64.23 -27.52
N ALA A 162 108.80 -65.38 -27.96
CA ALA A 162 108.93 -66.61 -27.16
C ALA A 162 110.36 -66.78 -26.57
N PRO A 163 110.54 -67.40 -25.38
CA PRO A 163 111.85 -67.52 -24.74
C PRO A 163 112.73 -68.64 -25.35
N GLU A 164 114.02 -68.36 -25.54
CA GLU A 164 115.03 -69.29 -26.07
C GLU A 164 115.51 -70.30 -25.00
N THR A 165 115.67 -71.57 -25.36
CA THR A 165 115.99 -72.69 -24.42
C THR A 165 117.30 -73.39 -24.81
N LEU A 166 118.45 -72.74 -24.62
CA LEU A 166 119.76 -73.36 -24.85
C LEU A 166 120.62 -73.34 -23.58
N PRO A 167 121.32 -74.44 -23.23
CA PRO A 167 122.15 -74.52 -22.03
C PRO A 167 123.41 -73.63 -22.15
N PHE A 168 123.70 -72.86 -21.10
CA PHE A 168 124.87 -71.96 -21.02
C PHE A 168 126.05 -72.65 -20.35
N ASP A 169 127.18 -72.75 -21.05
CA ASP A 169 128.44 -73.28 -20.51
C ASP A 169 129.27 -72.12 -19.92
N GLY A 170 129.20 -71.96 -18.59
CA GLY A 170 129.57 -70.74 -17.87
C GLY A 170 131.01 -70.67 -17.31
N ALA A 171 131.99 -71.37 -17.89
CA ALA A 171 133.37 -71.31 -17.41
C ALA A 171 134.12 -70.06 -17.96
N THR A 172 134.74 -69.27 -17.09
CA THR A 172 135.43 -68.01 -17.48
C THR A 172 136.94 -68.17 -17.53
N ASN A 173 137.60 -67.33 -18.35
CA ASN A 173 139.06 -67.41 -18.60
C ASN A 173 139.93 -67.34 -17.33
N TYR A 174 139.49 -66.68 -16.26
CA TYR A 174 140.27 -66.60 -15.03
C TYR A 174 140.44 -67.99 -14.37
N GLN A 175 139.36 -68.77 -14.33
CA GLN A 175 139.36 -70.12 -13.78
C GLN A 175 140.25 -71.08 -14.57
N THR A 176 140.45 -70.81 -15.86
CA THR A 176 141.28 -71.65 -16.73
C THR A 176 142.74 -71.23 -16.77
N GLN A 177 143.06 -69.95 -16.54
CA GLN A 177 144.41 -69.42 -16.75
C GLN A 177 145.21 -69.14 -15.48
N TYR A 178 144.56 -68.85 -14.34
CA TYR A 178 145.29 -68.51 -13.12
C TYR A 178 145.34 -69.71 -12.18
N MET A 179 146.42 -70.49 -12.30
CA MET A 179 146.68 -71.68 -11.47
C MET A 179 148.03 -71.53 -10.74
N SER A 180 148.16 -72.12 -9.54
CA SER A 180 149.29 -71.90 -8.64
C SER A 180 150.61 -72.55 -9.12
N HIS A 181 151.76 -71.86 -8.97
CA HIS A 181 153.10 -72.40 -9.27
C HIS A 181 154.10 -72.19 -8.10
N PRO A 182 154.96 -73.19 -7.76
CA PRO A 182 155.96 -73.11 -6.67
C PRO A 182 157.30 -72.46 -7.09
N VAL A 183 158.06 -71.94 -6.12
CA VAL A 183 159.34 -71.20 -6.28
C VAL A 183 160.55 -72.10 -6.07
#